data_AF-A0A358N6Y2-F1
#
_entry.id   AF-A0A358N6Y2-F1
#
_cell.length_a   1.000
_cell.length_b   1.000
_cell.length_c   1.000
_cell.angle_alpha   90.00
_cell.angle_beta   90.00
_cell.angle_gamma   90.00
#
_symmetry.space_group_name_H-M   'P 1'
#
loop_
_entity.id
_entity.type
_entity.pdbx_description
1 polymer ?
#
loop_
_entity_poly.entity_id
_entity_poly.type
_entity_poly.pdbx_seq_one_letter_code
_entity_poly.pdbx_strand_id
1 'polypeptide(L)'
;LAKKEAYGVVDIDSFAGPSEVIVIADETARADFVAADLLAQAEHSPGSAILITWDEKLIAAVQAELLRQLDLLTRNHLTLDSLEAFGALILVRDQAHACELTDQFAPEHLHIETRNPREEIAQIRNSGAAFLGHHTPVALGDYAAGPSHVLPTGGTCTWAAGLCSNSFLRSGSVTEFDSASLNQIAPDVVRLANKEGLTAHARSVTIRES
;
A
#
# COMPACT_ATOMS: atom_id res chain seq x y z
N LEU A 1 -11.55 -16.75 2.41
CA LEU A 1 -12.84 -16.96 3.11
C LEU A 1 -12.66 -17.32 4.58
N ALA A 2 -11.89 -18.35 4.94
CA ALA A 2 -11.70 -18.73 6.36
C ALA A 2 -11.26 -17.59 7.31
N LYS A 3 -10.27 -16.78 6.91
CA LYS A 3 -9.84 -15.57 7.68
C LYS A 3 -11.01 -14.62 7.97
N LYS A 4 -11.91 -14.44 6.99
CA LYS A 4 -13.09 -13.57 7.12
C LYS A 4 -14.09 -14.09 8.15
N GLU A 5 -14.34 -15.40 8.14
CA GLU A 5 -15.27 -16.03 9.08
C GLU A 5 -14.73 -16.05 10.52
N ALA A 6 -13.40 -16.06 10.69
CA ALA A 6 -12.77 -16.03 12.01
C ALA A 6 -12.63 -14.61 12.60
N TYR A 7 -12.73 -13.58 11.76
CA TYR A 7 -12.56 -12.19 12.18
C TYR A 7 -13.59 -11.79 13.24
N GLY A 8 -13.11 -11.18 14.33
CA GLY A 8 -13.92 -10.80 15.50
C GLY A 8 -13.90 -11.82 16.63
N VAL A 9 -13.59 -13.10 16.34
CA VAL A 9 -13.16 -14.07 17.37
C VAL A 9 -11.64 -13.99 17.55
N VAL A 10 -10.93 -13.89 16.43
CA VAL A 10 -9.50 -13.52 16.36
C VAL A 10 -9.35 -12.35 15.41
N ASP A 11 -8.28 -11.59 15.57
CA ASP A 11 -7.92 -10.54 14.62
C ASP A 11 -7.25 -11.15 13.37
N ILE A 12 -7.21 -10.39 12.28
CA ILE A 12 -6.48 -10.75 11.05
C ILE A 12 -5.65 -9.56 10.58
N ASP A 13 -4.54 -9.86 9.93
CA ASP A 13 -3.67 -8.90 9.26
C ASP A 13 -4.36 -8.18 8.09
N SER A 14 -5.00 -8.91 7.17
CA SER A 14 -5.63 -8.33 5.99
C SER A 14 -6.60 -9.26 5.27
N PHE A 15 -7.49 -8.65 4.46
CA PHE A 15 -8.22 -9.33 3.39
C PHE A 15 -7.38 -9.26 2.10
N ALA A 16 -6.57 -10.29 1.86
CA ALA A 16 -5.72 -10.35 0.68
C ALA A 16 -6.56 -10.42 -0.61
N GLY A 17 -6.20 -9.58 -1.57
CA GLY A 17 -6.60 -9.62 -2.98
C GLY A 17 -5.46 -10.16 -3.85
N PRO A 18 -5.60 -10.08 -5.19
CA PRO A 18 -4.50 -10.34 -6.11
C PRO A 18 -3.33 -9.40 -5.83
N SER A 19 -2.10 -9.88 -6.08
CA SER A 19 -0.91 -9.04 -5.91
C SER A 19 -0.72 -8.12 -7.12
N GLU A 20 -0.18 -6.93 -6.91
CA GLU A 20 -0.17 -5.83 -7.89
C GLU A 20 1.17 -5.09 -7.94
N VAL A 21 1.62 -4.75 -9.16
CA VAL A 21 2.70 -3.78 -9.37
C VAL A 21 2.27 -2.70 -10.36
N ILE A 22 2.62 -1.45 -10.03
CA ILE A 22 2.66 -0.34 -11.00
C ILE A 22 4.11 0.09 -11.17
N VAL A 23 4.58 0.10 -12.42
CA VAL A 23 5.85 0.71 -12.82
C VAL A 23 5.57 2.05 -13.48
N ILE A 24 6.05 3.15 -12.88
CA ILE A 24 6.10 4.46 -13.53
C ILE A 24 7.45 4.59 -14.23
N ALA A 25 7.44 4.89 -15.52
CA ALA A 25 8.68 4.99 -16.29
C ALA A 25 8.69 6.18 -17.25
N ASP A 26 9.85 6.82 -17.42
CA ASP A 26 10.07 7.91 -18.37
C ASP A 26 11.01 7.48 -19.51
N GLU A 27 11.39 8.42 -20.39
CA GLU A 27 12.25 8.13 -21.54
C GLU A 27 13.69 7.68 -21.18
N THR A 28 14.07 7.72 -19.89
CA THR A 28 15.35 7.20 -19.40
C THR A 28 15.30 5.75 -18.97
N ALA A 29 14.10 5.22 -18.77
CA ALA A 29 13.90 3.85 -18.38
C ALA A 29 14.38 2.90 -19.47
N ARG A 30 14.93 1.78 -19.03
CA ARG A 30 15.31 0.68 -19.90
C ARG A 30 14.12 -0.24 -20.08
N ALA A 31 13.68 -0.42 -21.32
CA ALA A 31 12.55 -1.29 -21.63
C ALA A 31 12.72 -2.73 -21.10
N ASP A 32 13.96 -3.22 -21.03
CA ASP A 32 14.27 -4.55 -20.50
C ASP A 32 14.25 -4.65 -18.99
N PHE A 33 14.40 -3.53 -18.27
CA PHE A 33 14.22 -3.51 -16.82
C PHE A 33 12.73 -3.48 -16.49
N VAL A 34 12.00 -2.55 -17.11
CA VAL A 34 10.54 -2.42 -16.95
C VAL A 34 9.83 -3.73 -17.29
N ALA A 35 10.17 -4.37 -18.42
CA ALA A 35 9.56 -5.65 -18.79
C ALA A 35 9.86 -6.76 -17.78
N ALA A 36 11.07 -6.80 -17.21
CA ALA A 36 11.43 -7.79 -16.20
C ALA A 36 10.62 -7.62 -14.91
N ASP A 37 10.42 -6.38 -14.44
CA ASP A 37 9.63 -6.10 -13.25
C ASP A 37 8.13 -6.40 -13.45
N LEU A 38 7.58 -6.12 -14.64
CA LEU A 38 6.20 -6.53 -14.99
C LEU A 38 6.05 -8.07 -15.02
N LEU A 39 7.03 -8.78 -15.59
CA LEU A 39 7.01 -10.24 -15.65
C LEU A 39 7.15 -10.88 -14.26
N ALA A 40 8.01 -10.32 -13.40
CA ALA A 40 8.21 -10.75 -12.03
C ALA A 40 6.89 -10.70 -11.24
N GLN A 41 6.07 -9.67 -11.44
CA GLN A 41 4.76 -9.63 -10.83
C GLN A 41 3.78 -10.63 -11.47
N ALA A 42 3.73 -10.69 -12.80
CA ALA A 42 2.77 -11.53 -13.51
C ALA A 42 2.92 -13.04 -13.21
N GLU A 43 4.12 -13.51 -12.86
CA GLU A 43 4.36 -14.92 -12.50
C GLU A 43 3.76 -15.36 -11.16
N HIS A 44 3.33 -14.42 -10.30
CA HIS A 44 2.65 -14.74 -9.03
C HIS A 44 1.28 -15.40 -9.24
N SER A 45 0.64 -15.20 -10.40
CA SER A 45 -0.58 -15.86 -10.90
C SER A 45 -1.74 -16.03 -9.88
N PRO A 46 -2.73 -15.10 -9.84
CA PRO A 46 -2.80 -13.88 -10.65
C PRO A 46 -1.95 -12.75 -10.05
N GLY A 47 -1.13 -12.13 -10.91
CA GLY A 47 -0.42 -10.88 -10.61
C GLY A 47 -0.81 -9.80 -11.61
N SER A 48 -1.26 -8.65 -11.13
CA SER A 48 -1.56 -7.46 -11.96
C SER A 48 -0.27 -6.68 -12.21
N ALA A 49 0.06 -6.42 -13.48
CA ALA A 49 1.31 -5.79 -13.87
C ALA A 49 1.05 -4.62 -14.83
N ILE A 50 1.24 -3.39 -14.36
CA ILE A 50 0.87 -2.19 -15.09
C ILE A 50 2.08 -1.29 -15.29
N LEU A 51 2.32 -0.88 -16.53
CA LEU A 51 3.21 0.22 -16.88
C LEU A 51 2.39 1.51 -17.04
N ILE A 52 2.85 2.59 -16.42
CA ILE A 52 2.36 3.96 -16.67
C ILE A 52 3.54 4.79 -17.18
N THR A 53 3.42 5.36 -18.37
CA THR A 53 4.47 6.19 -18.96
C THR A 53 3.89 7.32 -19.80
N TRP A 54 4.66 8.39 -19.99
CA TRP A 54 4.37 9.47 -20.96
C TRP A 54 5.29 9.39 -22.20
N ASP A 55 6.13 8.36 -22.31
CA ASP A 55 6.93 8.09 -23.51
C ASP A 55 6.28 6.98 -24.36
N GLU A 56 5.66 7.37 -25.47
CA GLU A 56 5.02 6.46 -26.41
C GLU A 56 6.00 5.42 -26.99
N LYS A 57 7.28 5.78 -27.15
CA LYS A 57 8.29 4.85 -27.70
C LYS A 57 8.60 3.73 -26.71
N LEU A 58 8.54 4.01 -25.41
CA LEU A 58 8.79 3.04 -24.36
C LEU A 58 7.74 1.93 -24.36
N ILE A 59 6.46 2.23 -24.64
CA ILE A 59 5.38 1.23 -24.73
C ILE A 59 5.74 0.12 -25.72
N ALA A 60 6.11 0.50 -26.94
CA ALA A 60 6.44 -0.47 -27.99
C ALA A 60 7.70 -1.27 -27.66
N ALA A 61 8.70 -0.62 -27.05
CA ALA A 61 9.94 -1.28 -26.64
C ALA A 61 9.70 -2.28 -25.51
N VAL A 62 8.91 -1.92 -24.49
CA VAL A 62 8.54 -2.81 -23.38
C VAL A 62 7.73 -3.99 -23.90
N GLN A 63 6.78 -3.77 -24.81
CA GLN A 63 6.00 -4.87 -25.40
C GLN A 63 6.88 -5.91 -26.11
N ALA A 64 7.85 -5.46 -26.91
CA ALA A 64 8.78 -6.36 -27.60
C ALA A 64 9.61 -7.18 -26.60
N GLU A 65 10.00 -6.55 -25.50
CA GLU A 65 10.85 -7.15 -24.49
C GLU A 65 10.10 -8.10 -23.56
N LEU A 66 8.83 -7.80 -23.24
CA LEU A 66 7.92 -8.74 -22.58
C LEU A 66 7.85 -10.06 -23.34
N LEU A 67 7.62 -10.02 -24.66
CA LEU A 67 7.58 -11.23 -25.50
C LEU A 67 8.91 -11.97 -25.47
N ARG A 68 10.03 -11.25 -25.62
CA ARG A 68 11.37 -11.84 -25.65
C ARG A 68 11.75 -12.50 -24.33
N GLN A 69 11.44 -11.87 -23.20
CA GLN A 69 11.79 -12.37 -21.87
C GLN A 69 10.84 -13.47 -21.41
N LEU A 70 9.56 -13.41 -21.78
CA LEU A 70 8.57 -14.44 -21.46
C LEU A 70 9.01 -15.83 -21.94
N ASP A 71 9.63 -15.92 -23.12
CA ASP A 71 10.18 -17.17 -23.68
C ASP A 71 11.30 -17.78 -22.84
N LEU A 72 11.91 -17.00 -21.94
CA LEU A 72 12.98 -17.46 -21.04
C LEU A 72 12.43 -18.02 -19.73
N LEU A 73 11.15 -17.80 -19.43
CA LEU A 73 10.53 -18.19 -18.16
C LEU A 73 10.05 -19.64 -18.18
N THR A 74 10.32 -20.37 -17.11
CA THR A 74 9.83 -21.75 -16.94
C THR A 74 8.31 -21.82 -16.76
N ARG A 75 7.68 -20.74 -16.26
CA ARG A 75 6.24 -20.62 -16.01
C ARG A 75 5.54 -19.73 -17.05
N ASN A 76 6.09 -19.62 -18.26
CA ASN A 76 5.65 -18.69 -19.30
C ASN A 76 4.13 -18.66 -19.54
N HIS A 77 3.45 -19.81 -19.60
CA HIS A 77 2.02 -19.86 -19.89
C HIS A 77 1.19 -19.18 -18.79
N LEU A 78 1.51 -19.43 -17.52
CA LEU A 78 0.82 -18.80 -16.39
C LEU A 78 1.11 -17.30 -16.33
N THR A 79 2.36 -16.90 -16.63
CA THR A 79 2.75 -15.50 -16.69
C THR A 79 2.02 -14.78 -17.82
N LEU A 80 1.89 -15.42 -18.99
CA LEU A 80 1.13 -14.90 -20.13
C LEU A 80 -0.35 -14.73 -19.78
N ASP A 81 -0.97 -15.74 -19.19
CA ASP A 81 -2.38 -15.70 -18.78
C ASP A 81 -2.63 -14.52 -17.81
N SER A 82 -1.72 -14.28 -16.85
CA SER A 82 -1.79 -13.11 -15.96
C SER A 82 -1.66 -11.79 -16.72
N LEU A 83 -0.71 -11.67 -17.65
CA LEU A 83 -0.51 -10.46 -18.45
C LEU A 83 -1.71 -10.16 -19.35
N GLU A 84 -2.31 -11.17 -19.97
CA GLU A 84 -3.50 -11.00 -20.81
C GLU A 84 -4.74 -10.59 -20.00
N ALA A 85 -4.88 -11.12 -18.78
CA ALA A 85 -6.04 -10.85 -17.94
C ALA A 85 -5.92 -9.54 -17.13
N PHE A 86 -4.71 -9.20 -16.68
CA PHE A 86 -4.47 -8.15 -15.68
C PHE A 86 -3.31 -7.21 -16.02
N GLY A 87 -2.64 -7.41 -17.16
CA GLY A 87 -1.57 -6.53 -17.63
C GLY A 87 -2.11 -5.29 -18.34
N ALA A 88 -1.43 -4.15 -18.18
CA ALA A 88 -1.73 -2.95 -18.96
C ALA A 88 -0.49 -2.10 -19.22
N LEU A 89 -0.39 -1.55 -20.44
CA LEU A 89 0.59 -0.52 -20.77
C LEU A 89 -0.18 0.77 -21.04
N ILE A 90 -0.02 1.77 -20.17
CA ILE A 90 -0.85 2.98 -20.14
C ILE A 90 0.00 4.19 -20.52
N LEU A 91 -0.38 4.84 -21.62
CA LEU A 91 0.19 6.13 -22.03
C LEU A 91 -0.58 7.27 -21.36
N VAL A 92 0.12 8.11 -20.59
CA VAL A 92 -0.41 9.32 -19.96
C VAL A 92 0.19 10.58 -20.61
N ARG A 93 -0.30 11.75 -20.19
CA ARG A 93 0.05 13.04 -20.81
C ARG A 93 1.44 13.52 -20.37
N ASP A 94 1.78 13.29 -19.11
CA ASP A 94 2.96 13.80 -18.44
C ASP A 94 3.18 13.09 -17.10
N GLN A 95 4.28 13.44 -16.42
CA GLN A 95 4.66 12.94 -15.10
C GLN A 95 3.59 13.18 -14.02
N ALA A 96 2.93 14.34 -14.04
CA ALA A 96 1.92 14.66 -13.04
C ALA A 96 0.70 13.74 -13.17
N HIS A 97 0.25 13.50 -14.40
CA HIS A 97 -0.84 12.57 -14.67
C HIS A 97 -0.47 11.12 -14.30
N ALA A 98 0.80 10.71 -14.44
CA ALA A 98 1.27 9.40 -13.97
C ALA A 98 1.12 9.26 -12.44
N CYS A 99 1.52 10.29 -11.69
CA CYS A 99 1.38 10.32 -10.23
C CYS A 99 -0.10 10.30 -9.81
N GLU A 100 -0.94 11.15 -10.42
CA GLU A 100 -2.38 11.21 -10.17
C GLU A 100 -3.09 9.88 -10.41
N LEU A 101 -2.73 9.20 -11.51
CA LEU A 101 -3.32 7.91 -11.85
C LEU A 101 -2.86 6.82 -10.87
N THR A 102 -1.57 6.81 -10.52
CA THR A 102 -1.02 5.88 -9.52
C THR A 102 -1.70 6.03 -8.17
N ASP A 103 -1.94 7.27 -7.73
CA ASP A 103 -2.63 7.56 -6.47
C ASP A 103 -4.09 7.08 -6.45
N GLN A 104 -4.75 7.07 -7.62
CA GLN A 104 -6.10 6.53 -7.79
C GLN A 104 -6.12 5.00 -7.77
N PHE A 105 -5.08 4.35 -8.32
CA PHE A 105 -4.94 2.90 -8.24
C PHE A 105 -4.61 2.43 -6.82
N ALA A 106 -3.77 3.16 -6.10
CA ALA A 106 -3.30 2.81 -4.76
C ALA A 106 -2.67 1.39 -4.72
N PRO A 107 -1.57 1.18 -5.47
CA PRO A 107 -1.03 -0.16 -5.71
C PRO A 107 -0.39 -0.78 -4.47
N GLU A 108 -0.33 -2.11 -4.45
CA GLU A 108 0.47 -2.86 -3.49
C GLU A 108 1.96 -2.49 -3.61
N HIS A 109 2.54 -2.67 -4.80
CA HIS A 109 3.92 -2.30 -5.11
C HIS A 109 3.96 -1.16 -6.15
N LEU A 110 4.77 -0.14 -5.88
CA LEU A 110 5.05 0.95 -6.80
C LEU A 110 6.55 1.00 -7.11
N HIS A 111 6.93 0.91 -8.38
CA HIS A 111 8.30 1.11 -8.81
C HIS A 111 8.39 2.35 -9.71
N ILE A 112 9.24 3.29 -9.35
CA ILE A 112 9.45 4.54 -10.10
C ILE A 112 10.81 4.50 -10.80
N GLU A 113 10.79 4.15 -12.08
CA GLU A 113 11.92 4.08 -12.99
C GLU A 113 12.01 5.35 -13.85
N THR A 114 12.26 6.49 -13.21
CA THR A 114 12.40 7.78 -13.90
C THR A 114 13.75 8.42 -13.61
N ARG A 115 14.03 9.54 -14.26
CA ARG A 115 15.19 10.38 -13.96
C ARG A 115 15.16 10.94 -12.54
N ASN A 116 13.98 11.29 -12.02
CA ASN A 116 13.85 12.09 -10.81
C ASN A 116 13.05 11.44 -9.66
N PRO A 117 13.06 10.11 -9.44
CA PRO A 117 12.01 9.32 -8.75
C PRO A 117 11.61 9.80 -7.35
N ARG A 118 12.46 10.60 -6.70
CA ARG A 118 12.19 11.25 -5.41
C ARG A 118 11.17 12.39 -5.50
N GLU A 119 11.08 13.06 -6.65
CA GLU A 119 10.11 14.13 -6.89
C GLU A 119 8.71 13.55 -7.15
N GLU A 120 8.63 12.42 -7.84
CA GLU A 120 7.40 11.69 -8.13
C GLU A 120 6.83 11.06 -6.85
N ILE A 121 7.65 10.34 -6.06
CA ILE A 121 7.14 9.73 -4.83
C ILE A 121 6.65 10.76 -3.81
N ALA A 122 7.19 11.99 -3.83
CA ALA A 122 6.71 13.08 -2.97
C ALA A 122 5.30 13.58 -3.34
N GLN A 123 4.82 13.27 -4.55
CA GLN A 123 3.48 13.62 -5.04
C GLN A 123 2.49 12.47 -4.87
N ILE A 124 2.96 11.25 -4.61
CA ILE A 124 2.15 10.04 -4.48
C ILE A 124 1.91 9.77 -2.99
N ARG A 125 0.63 9.68 -2.62
CA ARG A 125 0.17 9.44 -1.25
C ARG A 125 -0.07 7.97 -0.98
N ASN A 126 -0.43 7.19 -1.99
CA ASN A 126 -0.90 5.82 -1.84
C ASN A 126 0.03 4.82 -2.56
N SER A 127 0.76 4.04 -1.77
CA SER A 127 1.40 2.79 -2.20
C SER A 127 1.64 1.90 -0.99
N GLY A 128 1.57 0.57 -1.14
CA GLY A 128 1.93 -0.36 -0.07
C GLY A 128 3.43 -0.33 0.21
N ALA A 129 4.24 -0.46 -0.83
CA ALA A 129 5.68 -0.23 -0.83
C ALA A 129 6.13 0.48 -2.11
N ALA A 130 7.12 1.38 -1.97
CA ALA A 130 7.66 2.13 -3.09
C ALA A 130 9.15 1.85 -3.29
N PHE A 131 9.54 1.66 -4.55
CA PHE A 131 10.89 1.36 -5.01
C PHE A 131 11.35 2.44 -5.97
N LEU A 132 12.51 3.04 -5.73
CA LEU A 132 12.94 4.25 -6.41
C LEU A 132 14.19 4.01 -7.27
N GLY A 133 14.09 4.38 -8.55
CA GLY A 133 15.17 4.33 -9.52
C GLY A 133 15.33 2.98 -10.23
N HIS A 134 16.09 3.01 -11.32
CA HIS A 134 16.26 1.89 -12.26
C HIS A 134 16.93 0.62 -11.70
N HIS A 135 17.52 0.68 -10.51
CA HIS A 135 18.28 -0.43 -9.92
C HIS A 135 17.66 -0.94 -8.62
N THR A 136 16.36 -0.68 -8.45
CA THR A 136 15.63 -1.05 -7.24
C THR A 136 14.41 -1.92 -7.62
N PRO A 137 14.59 -3.08 -8.26
CA PRO A 137 13.47 -3.94 -8.63
C PRO A 137 12.70 -4.41 -7.39
N VAL A 138 11.39 -4.63 -7.55
CA VAL A 138 10.47 -5.01 -6.45
C VAL A 138 10.97 -6.26 -5.69
N ALA A 139 11.58 -7.20 -6.41
CA ALA A 139 12.17 -8.41 -5.84
C ALA A 139 13.19 -8.14 -4.72
N LEU A 140 13.89 -6.99 -4.72
CA LEU A 140 14.75 -6.64 -3.58
C LEU A 140 13.92 -6.47 -2.30
N GLY A 141 12.74 -5.85 -2.38
CA GLY A 141 11.80 -5.73 -1.28
C GLY A 141 11.29 -7.07 -0.79
N ASP A 142 10.97 -7.96 -1.73
CA ASP A 142 10.40 -9.27 -1.43
C ASP A 142 11.34 -10.18 -0.64
N TYR A 143 12.66 -9.97 -0.78
CA TYR A 143 13.64 -10.92 -0.27
C TYR A 143 14.67 -10.33 0.71
N ALA A 144 15.18 -9.11 0.49
CA ALA A 144 16.43 -8.70 1.12
C ALA A 144 16.52 -7.25 1.60
N ALA A 145 15.65 -6.35 1.16
CA ALA A 145 15.74 -4.92 1.51
C ALA A 145 15.41 -4.65 2.99
N GLY A 146 14.65 -5.56 3.64
CA GLY A 146 14.35 -5.51 5.07
C GLY A 146 12.87 -5.30 5.43
N PRO A 147 12.11 -4.41 4.77
CA PRO A 147 10.67 -4.28 5.00
C PRO A 147 9.90 -5.58 4.71
N SER A 148 8.69 -5.70 5.28
CA SER A 148 7.82 -6.85 4.99
C SER A 148 7.24 -6.73 3.57
N HIS A 149 7.16 -7.87 2.88
CA HIS A 149 6.42 -8.00 1.61
C HIS A 149 4.93 -8.32 1.81
N VAL A 150 4.44 -8.40 3.05
CA VAL A 150 3.00 -8.58 3.32
C VAL A 150 2.36 -7.21 3.30
N LEU A 151 1.81 -6.85 2.14
CA LEU A 151 1.34 -5.51 1.83
C LEU A 151 -0.18 -5.47 1.56
N PRO A 152 -0.79 -4.30 1.69
CA PRO A 152 -2.19 -4.09 1.31
C PRO A 152 -2.37 -4.11 -0.22
N THR A 153 -3.25 -4.98 -0.70
CA THR A 153 -3.63 -5.16 -2.13
C THR A 153 -4.97 -4.51 -2.46
N GLY A 154 -5.36 -4.40 -3.73
CA GLY A 154 -6.72 -4.03 -4.14
C GLY A 154 -7.14 -2.62 -3.72
N GLY A 155 -6.21 -1.66 -3.77
CA GLY A 155 -6.44 -0.26 -3.36
C GLY A 155 -6.54 -0.05 -1.85
N THR A 156 -6.33 -1.09 -1.03
CA THR A 156 -6.51 -1.00 0.42
C THR A 156 -5.39 -0.22 1.11
N CYS A 157 -4.28 0.09 0.43
CA CYS A 157 -3.20 0.91 0.99
C CYS A 157 -3.65 2.37 1.29
N THR A 158 -4.84 2.77 0.85
CA THR A 158 -5.49 4.03 1.22
C THR A 158 -5.89 4.11 2.71
N TRP A 159 -5.98 2.98 3.40
CA TRP A 159 -6.35 2.90 4.82
C TRP A 159 -5.65 1.79 5.61
N ALA A 160 -5.10 0.78 4.93
CA ALA A 160 -4.31 -0.29 5.53
C ALA A 160 -2.82 -0.02 5.39
N ALA A 161 -2.05 -0.48 6.38
CA ALA A 161 -0.59 -0.45 6.34
C ALA A 161 -0.03 -1.84 5.99
N GLY A 162 1.18 -1.86 5.41
CA GLY A 162 1.97 -3.09 5.33
C GLY A 162 2.25 -3.68 6.71
N LEU A 163 2.43 -5.00 6.76
CA LEU A 163 2.71 -5.71 8.00
C LEU A 163 4.03 -5.21 8.62
N CYS A 164 4.01 -4.93 9.92
CA CYS A 164 5.19 -4.50 10.66
C CYS A 164 5.21 -5.07 12.08
N SER A 165 6.27 -4.80 12.84
CA SER A 165 6.37 -5.26 14.23
C SER A 165 5.19 -4.79 15.10
N ASN A 166 4.66 -3.60 14.84
CA ASN A 166 3.51 -3.07 15.57
C ASN A 166 2.23 -3.87 15.33
N SER A 167 2.11 -4.58 14.20
CA SER A 167 0.97 -5.47 13.90
C SER A 167 0.86 -6.64 14.87
N PHE A 168 1.94 -6.96 15.60
CA PHE A 168 1.98 -8.03 16.60
C PHE A 168 1.90 -7.51 18.03
N LEU A 169 1.72 -6.20 18.22
CA LEU A 169 1.59 -5.56 19.52
C LEU A 169 0.13 -5.18 19.77
N ARG A 170 -0.26 -5.21 21.04
CA ARG A 170 -1.53 -4.62 21.50
C ARG A 170 -1.23 -3.39 22.32
N SER A 171 -1.77 -2.24 21.91
CA SER A 171 -1.69 -1.01 22.68
C SER A 171 -2.79 -0.93 23.74
N GLY A 172 -2.52 -0.20 24.81
CA GLY A 172 -3.47 0.12 25.88
C GLY A 172 -3.04 1.40 26.58
N SER A 173 -4.00 2.11 27.18
CA SER A 173 -3.75 3.34 27.92
C SER A 173 -3.80 3.09 29.43
N VAL A 174 -2.83 3.65 30.15
CA VAL A 174 -2.83 3.73 31.62
C VAL A 174 -2.95 5.20 31.99
N THR A 175 -3.89 5.52 32.86
CA THR A 175 -4.17 6.91 33.25
C THR A 175 -4.34 6.99 34.76
N GLU A 176 -3.64 7.93 35.37
CA GLU A 176 -3.69 8.21 36.81
C GLU A 176 -3.93 9.71 37.01
N PHE A 177 -4.84 10.05 37.92
CA PHE A 177 -5.15 11.41 38.32
C PHE A 177 -4.97 11.52 39.83
N ASP A 178 -4.27 12.55 40.28
CA ASP A 178 -4.37 12.98 41.66
C ASP A 178 -5.66 13.80 41.89
N SER A 179 -5.97 14.06 43.16
CA SER A 179 -7.18 14.80 43.54
C SER A 179 -7.21 16.22 42.95
N ALA A 180 -6.07 16.92 42.91
CA ALA A 180 -6.01 18.28 42.40
C ALA A 180 -6.33 18.33 40.90
N SER A 181 -5.77 17.41 40.12
CA SER A 181 -6.00 17.28 38.69
C SER A 181 -7.44 16.84 38.38
N LEU A 182 -8.03 15.95 39.20
CA LEU A 182 -9.44 15.57 39.07
C LEU A 182 -10.35 16.79 39.26
N ASN A 183 -10.12 17.57 40.32
CA ASN A 183 -10.93 18.76 40.62
C ASN A 183 -10.84 19.82 39.51
N GLN A 184 -9.71 19.92 38.80
CA GLN A 184 -9.56 20.84 37.69
C GLN A 184 -10.43 20.47 36.48
N ILE A 185 -10.55 19.18 36.13
CA ILE A 185 -11.28 18.72 34.95
C ILE A 185 -12.74 18.33 35.25
N ALA A 186 -13.08 18.11 36.52
CA ALA A 186 -14.39 17.62 36.94
C ALA A 186 -15.58 18.44 36.39
N PRO A 187 -15.56 19.79 36.37
CA PRO A 187 -16.67 20.57 35.84
C PRO A 187 -17.00 20.24 34.37
N ASP A 188 -15.97 20.02 33.54
CA ASP A 188 -16.13 19.71 32.13
C ASP A 188 -16.67 18.29 31.92
N VAL A 189 -16.11 17.31 32.65
CA VAL A 189 -16.56 15.91 32.56
C VAL A 189 -18.01 15.77 33.03
N VAL A 190 -18.37 16.42 34.14
CA VAL A 190 -19.75 16.41 34.68
C VAL A 190 -20.71 17.08 33.71
N ARG A 191 -20.31 18.18 33.08
CA ARG A 191 -21.12 18.87 32.08
C ARG A 191 -21.40 17.99 30.87
N LEU A 192 -20.38 17.32 30.33
CA LEU A 192 -20.52 16.40 29.20
C LEU A 192 -21.41 15.21 29.57
N ALA A 193 -21.14 14.55 30.71
CA ALA A 193 -21.92 13.41 31.17
C ALA A 193 -23.40 13.77 31.39
N ASN A 194 -23.70 14.95 31.95
CA ASN A 194 -25.08 15.42 32.11
C ASN A 194 -25.74 15.74 30.77
N LYS A 195 -25.01 16.28 29.80
CA LYS A 195 -25.53 16.56 28.45
C LYS A 195 -25.90 15.28 27.70
N GLU A 196 -25.16 14.20 27.94
CA GLU A 196 -25.44 12.85 27.41
C GLU A 196 -26.49 12.08 28.23
N GLY A 197 -26.96 12.62 29.37
CA GLY A 197 -27.91 11.95 30.26
C GLY A 197 -27.28 10.83 31.12
N LEU A 198 -25.96 10.72 31.16
CA LEU A 198 -25.20 9.71 31.88
C LEU A 198 -24.95 10.13 33.35
N THR A 199 -26.01 10.22 34.14
CA THR A 199 -25.95 10.73 35.53
C THR A 199 -25.03 9.91 36.44
N ALA A 200 -24.89 8.60 36.22
CA ALA A 200 -23.94 7.76 36.96
C ALA A 200 -22.47 8.07 36.62
N HIS A 201 -22.16 8.46 35.37
CA HIS A 201 -20.81 8.90 35.00
C HIS A 201 -20.47 10.25 35.65
N ALA A 202 -21.40 11.21 35.64
CA ALA A 202 -21.23 12.47 36.37
C ALA A 202 -20.98 12.21 37.86
N ARG A 203 -21.80 11.32 38.47
CA ARG A 203 -21.67 10.99 39.90
C ARG A 203 -20.36 10.28 40.24
N SER A 204 -19.78 9.49 39.33
CA SER A 204 -18.49 8.84 39.58
C SER A 204 -17.36 9.86 39.72
N VAL A 205 -17.48 11.03 39.10
CA VAL A 205 -16.55 12.15 39.28
C VAL A 205 -16.89 12.93 40.54
N THR A 206 -18.14 13.40 40.69
CA THR A 206 -18.49 14.32 41.79
C THR A 206 -18.37 13.73 43.18
N ILE A 207 -18.45 12.40 43.34
CA ILE A 207 -18.20 11.76 44.64
C ILE A 207 -16.72 11.81 45.10
N ARG A 208 -15.80 12.16 44.18
CA ARG A 208 -14.36 12.30 44.42
C ARG A 208 -13.90 13.76 44.43
N GLU A 209 -14.81 14.70 44.14
CA GLU A 209 -14.54 16.12 44.35
C GLU A 209 -14.39 16.39 45.84
N SER A 210 -13.42 17.23 46.20
CA SER A 210 -13.02 17.52 47.58
C SER A 210 -13.04 19.01 47.86
#